data_AF-A0A250JE24-F1
#
_entry.id   AF-A0A250JE24-F1
#
_cell.length_a   1.000
_cell.length_b   1.000
_cell.length_c   1.000
_cell.angle_alpha   90.00
_cell.angle_beta   90.00
_cell.angle_gamma   90.00
#
_symmetry.space_group_name_H-M   'P 1'
#
loop_
_entity.id
_entity.type
_entity.pdbx_description
1 polymer ?
#
loop_
_entity_poly.entity_id
_entity_poly.type
_entity_poly.pdbx_seq_one_letter_code
_entity_poly.pdbx_strand_id
1 'polypeptide(L)'
;MPRSRPRETLTLSSKLRLVPVVEFEPGPYARLDRPLPEVSDEDGPGDERSWAERLADAGIQLEPLVPESWLVPTSRLTDPHVLRQLLRVSLKSLDATGAEPRVDSVSAMMGGQALLEDEHVVLKPRCCGDLRNLEHWENAARQRFEGFWIGHPQVRASWAAPWLVLREDEEELDEDTVRREWRLPLQALTLAVLAARKEQEDFARRLVPFLLERFPPAVAHSFAFRLAGLAESEVPGYS
;
A
#
# COMPACT_ATOMS: atom_id res chain seq x y z
N MET A 1 -8.88 39.77 8.41
CA MET A 1 -7.93 39.11 7.49
C MET A 1 -7.76 37.67 7.95
N PRO A 2 -7.99 36.65 7.12
CA PRO A 2 -7.72 35.27 7.51
C PRO A 2 -6.22 35.15 7.82
N ARG A 3 -5.87 34.68 9.02
CA ARG A 3 -4.49 34.39 9.39
C ARG A 3 -4.02 33.23 8.50
N SER A 4 -2.90 33.42 7.79
CA SER A 4 -2.28 32.32 7.05
C SER A 4 -1.89 31.21 8.04
N ARG A 5 -2.41 30.00 7.84
CA ARG A 5 -2.08 28.84 8.69
C ARG A 5 -0.56 28.57 8.66
N PRO A 6 0.06 28.15 9.78
CA PRO A 6 1.47 27.76 9.80
C PRO A 6 1.69 26.57 8.86
N ARG A 7 2.74 26.66 8.03
CA ARG A 7 3.14 25.62 7.08
C ARG A 7 4.52 25.11 7.45
N GLU A 8 4.63 23.82 7.67
CA GLU A 8 5.90 23.13 7.83
C GLU A 8 6.35 22.61 6.47
N THR A 9 7.53 23.05 6.02
CA THR A 9 8.12 22.58 4.76
C THR A 9 9.31 21.71 5.06
N LEU A 10 9.21 20.44 4.65
CA LEU A 10 10.26 19.45 4.79
C LEU A 10 10.89 19.20 3.41
N THR A 11 12.16 19.53 3.27
CA THR A 11 12.93 19.18 2.07
C THR A 11 13.66 17.88 2.34
N LEU A 12 13.28 16.84 1.62
CA LEU A 12 13.86 15.53 1.79
C LEU A 12 15.18 15.43 1.03
N SER A 13 16.10 14.64 1.56
CA SER A 13 17.43 14.36 1.04
C SER A 13 17.40 13.33 -0.09
N SER A 14 18.58 12.91 -0.53
CA SER A 14 18.74 11.88 -1.55
C SER A 14 18.43 10.46 -1.07
N LYS A 15 18.18 10.26 0.22
CA LYS A 15 17.97 8.94 0.84
C LYS A 15 16.50 8.54 0.92
N LEU A 16 15.78 8.79 -0.16
CA LEU A 16 14.37 8.42 -0.28
C LEU A 16 14.22 6.93 -0.56
N ARG A 17 13.25 6.33 0.11
CA ARG A 17 12.74 4.99 -0.23
C ARG A 17 11.25 5.05 -0.40
N LEU A 18 10.76 4.29 -1.37
CA LEU A 18 9.35 4.03 -1.56
C LEU A 18 9.15 2.53 -1.31
N VAL A 19 8.42 2.20 -0.26
CA VAL A 19 8.29 0.84 0.25
C VAL A 19 6.86 0.37 -0.01
N PRO A 20 6.65 -0.64 -0.87
CA PRO A 20 5.35 -1.26 -1.02
C PRO A 20 4.93 -1.93 0.29
N VAL A 21 3.71 -1.63 0.73
CA VAL A 21 3.13 -2.18 1.96
C VAL A 21 1.73 -2.73 1.68
N VAL A 22 1.41 -3.83 2.34
CA VAL A 22 0.08 -4.45 2.33
C VAL A 22 -0.58 -4.22 3.68
N GLU A 23 -1.85 -3.89 3.64
CA GLU A 23 -2.68 -3.72 4.83
C GLU A 23 -3.21 -5.07 5.32
N PHE A 24 -2.96 -5.37 6.60
CA PHE A 24 -3.50 -6.50 7.33
C PHE A 24 -4.62 -6.02 8.25
N GLU A 25 -5.75 -5.66 7.66
CA GLU A 25 -6.94 -5.33 8.45
C GLU A 25 -7.29 -6.50 9.38
N PRO A 26 -7.49 -6.27 10.68
CA PRO A 26 -7.56 -7.35 11.66
C PRO A 26 -8.83 -8.21 11.56
N GLY A 27 -9.94 -7.68 11.03
CA GLY A 27 -11.23 -8.37 10.95
C GLY A 27 -11.18 -9.71 10.20
N PRO A 28 -10.67 -9.76 8.95
CA PRO A 28 -10.57 -10.99 8.15
C PRO A 28 -9.72 -12.14 8.74
N TYR A 29 -8.86 -11.87 9.71
CA TYR A 29 -7.96 -12.86 10.33
C TYR A 29 -8.41 -13.33 11.72
N ALA A 30 -9.31 -12.58 12.36
CA ALA A 30 -9.84 -12.94 13.67
C ALA A 30 -10.68 -14.22 13.63
N ARG A 31 -10.73 -14.95 14.76
CA ARG A 31 -11.69 -16.04 14.93
C ARG A 31 -13.13 -15.52 14.93
N LEU A 32 -14.05 -16.31 14.40
CA LEU A 32 -15.48 -15.97 14.31
C LEU A 32 -16.15 -15.74 15.67
N ASP A 33 -15.63 -16.34 16.74
CA ASP A 33 -16.13 -16.22 18.11
C ASP A 33 -15.52 -15.05 18.89
N ARG A 34 -14.56 -14.31 18.31
CA ARG A 34 -13.95 -13.15 18.96
C ARG A 34 -14.92 -11.96 18.89
N PRO A 35 -15.23 -11.30 20.03
CA PRO A 35 -16.03 -10.08 20.03
C PRO A 35 -15.42 -9.03 19.09
N LEU A 36 -16.26 -8.30 18.36
CA LEU A 36 -15.80 -7.07 17.72
C LEU A 36 -15.32 -6.12 18.83
N PRO A 37 -14.26 -5.32 18.60
CA PRO A 37 -13.93 -4.26 19.56
C PRO A 37 -15.17 -3.39 19.72
N GLU A 38 -15.44 -2.86 20.92
CA GLU A 38 -16.36 -1.73 21.04
C GLU A 38 -15.79 -0.64 20.14
N VAL A 39 -16.50 -0.36 19.04
CA VAL A 39 -16.10 0.62 18.05
C VAL A 39 -16.09 1.96 18.77
N SER A 40 -14.91 2.50 19.09
CA SER A 40 -14.79 3.95 19.21
C SER A 40 -14.98 4.50 17.80
N ASP A 41 -15.78 5.55 17.64
CA ASP A 41 -16.16 6.19 16.37
C ASP A 41 -14.98 6.72 15.51
N GLU A 42 -13.73 6.36 15.83
CA GLU A 42 -12.53 6.73 15.10
C GLU A 42 -12.05 5.54 14.25
N ASP A 43 -12.26 5.64 12.94
CA ASP A 43 -11.68 4.79 11.88
C ASP A 43 -10.14 4.87 11.90
N GLY A 44 -9.52 4.24 12.90
CA GLY A 44 -8.08 4.18 13.09
C GLY A 44 -7.59 2.75 13.34
N PRO A 45 -6.30 2.48 13.10
CA PRO A 45 -5.69 1.23 13.53
C PRO A 45 -5.85 1.10 15.04
N GLY A 46 -6.79 0.27 15.47
CA GLY A 46 -6.99 -0.04 16.89
C GLY A 46 -5.72 -0.60 17.53
N ASP A 47 -5.67 -0.56 18.87
CA ASP A 47 -4.60 -1.07 19.74
C ASP A 47 -3.74 -2.19 19.10
N GLU A 48 -2.43 -1.98 19.00
CA GLU A 48 -1.47 -2.94 18.42
C GLU A 48 -1.63 -4.34 18.99
N ARG A 49 -1.93 -4.44 20.28
CA ARG A 49 -2.16 -5.72 20.93
C ARG A 49 -3.39 -6.42 20.35
N SER A 50 -4.48 -5.69 20.13
CA SER A 50 -5.68 -6.20 19.48
C SER A 50 -5.40 -6.65 18.04
N TRP A 51 -4.57 -5.92 17.30
CA TRP A 51 -4.14 -6.32 15.96
C TRP A 51 -3.34 -7.62 15.98
N ALA A 52 -2.30 -7.69 16.82
CA ALA A 52 -1.44 -8.88 16.94
C ALA A 52 -2.22 -10.12 17.40
N GLU A 53 -3.14 -9.98 18.37
CA GLU A 53 -3.97 -11.09 18.84
C GLU A 53 -4.92 -11.62 17.74
N ARG A 54 -5.46 -10.74 16.88
CA ARG A 54 -6.33 -11.13 15.76
C ARG A 54 -5.57 -11.74 14.59
N LEU A 55 -4.31 -11.37 14.40
CA LEU A 55 -3.43 -12.10 13.48
C LEU A 55 -3.03 -13.46 14.03
N ALA A 56 -2.77 -13.56 15.34
CA ALA A 56 -2.42 -14.81 16.01
C ALA A 56 -3.57 -15.84 15.94
N ASP A 57 -4.82 -15.40 15.91
CA ASP A 57 -6.00 -16.23 15.65
C ASP A 57 -5.88 -17.01 14.30
N ALA A 58 -5.23 -16.42 13.29
CA ALA A 58 -4.90 -17.07 12.01
C ALA A 58 -3.50 -17.70 11.99
N GLY A 59 -2.81 -17.75 13.13
CA GLY A 59 -1.42 -18.23 13.24
C GLY A 59 -0.40 -17.31 12.58
N ILE A 60 -0.70 -16.01 12.45
CA ILE A 60 0.16 -15.01 11.82
C ILE A 60 0.86 -14.19 12.91
N GLN A 61 2.17 -14.00 12.76
CA GLN A 61 2.96 -13.06 13.55
C GLN A 61 3.71 -12.13 12.60
N LEU A 62 3.41 -10.83 12.65
CA LEU A 62 3.98 -9.82 11.78
C LEU A 62 4.34 -8.57 12.57
N GLU A 63 5.29 -7.82 12.04
CA GLU A 63 5.67 -6.51 12.54
C GLU A 63 5.26 -5.45 11.50
N PRO A 64 4.45 -4.46 11.89
CA PRO A 64 4.07 -3.40 10.98
C PRO A 64 5.29 -2.51 10.65
N LEU A 65 5.17 -1.74 9.58
CA LEU A 65 6.19 -0.77 9.18
C LEU A 65 6.33 0.34 10.23
N VAL A 66 5.21 0.78 10.80
CA VAL A 66 5.11 1.78 11.86
C VAL A 66 4.26 1.19 12.99
N PRO A 67 4.62 1.45 14.26
CA PRO A 67 3.74 1.17 15.38
C PRO A 67 2.31 1.69 15.15
N GLU A 68 1.32 1.00 15.72
CA GLU A 68 -0.09 1.33 15.65
C GLU A 68 -0.55 1.49 14.19
N SER A 69 -0.10 0.59 13.30
CA SER A 69 -0.57 0.52 11.93
C SER A 69 -0.73 -0.92 11.48
N TRP A 70 -1.53 -1.13 10.44
CA TRP A 70 -1.75 -2.45 9.84
C TRP A 70 -0.88 -2.68 8.60
N LEU A 71 0.07 -1.78 8.33
CA LEU A 71 0.83 -1.76 7.09
C LEU A 71 2.10 -2.60 7.23
N VAL A 72 2.22 -3.68 6.47
CA VAL A 72 3.37 -4.58 6.50
C VAL A 72 4.15 -4.48 5.19
N PRO A 73 5.47 -4.23 5.20
CA PRO A 73 6.28 -4.22 3.98
C PRO A 73 6.23 -5.55 3.24
N THR A 74 6.02 -5.51 1.92
CA THR A 74 5.97 -6.73 1.10
C THR A 74 7.27 -7.55 1.20
N SER A 75 8.38 -6.87 1.44
CA SER A 75 9.70 -7.51 1.60
C SER A 75 9.78 -8.42 2.82
N ARG A 76 8.96 -8.18 3.85
CA ARG A 76 8.85 -9.01 5.07
C ARG A 76 7.88 -10.18 4.91
N LEU A 77 7.07 -10.21 3.85
CA LEU A 77 6.10 -11.27 3.60
C LEU A 77 6.77 -12.47 2.91
N THR A 78 7.55 -13.22 3.68
CA THR A 78 8.30 -14.39 3.20
C THR A 78 7.78 -15.71 3.75
N ASP A 79 6.98 -15.70 4.82
CA ASP A 79 6.42 -16.90 5.42
C ASP A 79 5.31 -17.50 4.53
N PRO A 80 5.43 -18.75 4.08
CA PRO A 80 4.41 -19.43 3.27
C PRO A 80 3.01 -19.46 3.89
N HIS A 81 2.90 -19.63 5.21
CA HIS A 81 1.61 -19.63 5.91
C HIS A 81 0.96 -18.25 5.86
N VAL A 82 1.73 -17.19 6.10
CA VAL A 82 1.24 -15.81 6.02
C VAL A 82 0.76 -15.50 4.60
N LEU A 83 1.52 -15.88 3.57
CA LEU A 83 1.13 -15.66 2.18
C LEU A 83 -0.17 -16.40 1.81
N ARG A 84 -0.36 -17.63 2.29
CA ARG A 84 -1.63 -18.35 2.10
C ARG A 84 -2.81 -17.66 2.79
N GLN A 85 -2.62 -17.17 4.01
CA GLN A 85 -3.68 -16.43 4.72
C GLN A 85 -4.02 -15.12 4.03
N LEU A 86 -3.00 -14.39 3.56
CA LEU A 86 -3.19 -13.17 2.79
C LEU A 86 -3.99 -13.45 1.51
N LEU A 87 -3.61 -14.48 0.74
CA LEU A 87 -4.34 -14.87 -0.47
C LEU A 87 -5.78 -15.33 -0.16
N ARG A 88 -6.01 -16.05 0.94
CA ARG A 88 -7.36 -16.41 1.38
C ARG A 88 -8.25 -15.18 1.56
N VAL A 89 -7.72 -14.12 2.17
CA VAL A 89 -8.46 -12.87 2.36
C VAL A 89 -8.65 -12.14 1.03
N SER A 90 -7.59 -11.97 0.24
CA SER A 90 -7.66 -11.25 -1.04
C SER A 90 -8.54 -11.91 -2.10
N LEU A 91 -8.69 -13.24 -2.05
CA LEU A 91 -9.52 -14.01 -2.99
C LEU A 91 -10.93 -14.30 -2.47
N LYS A 92 -11.28 -13.87 -1.26
CA LYS A 92 -12.58 -14.16 -0.62
C LYS A 92 -13.78 -13.80 -1.50
N SER A 93 -13.72 -12.66 -2.20
CA SER A 93 -14.81 -12.22 -3.09
C SER A 93 -14.96 -13.12 -4.32
N LEU A 94 -13.84 -13.56 -4.91
CA LEU A 94 -13.85 -14.50 -6.03
C LEU A 94 -14.52 -15.82 -5.60
N ASP A 95 -14.16 -16.31 -4.42
CA ASP A 95 -14.68 -17.57 -3.84
C ASP A 95 -16.19 -17.51 -3.64
N ALA A 96 -16.72 -16.35 -3.24
CA ALA A 96 -18.15 -16.15 -3.00
C ALA A 96 -18.99 -16.15 -4.30
N THR A 97 -18.41 -15.76 -5.44
CA THR A 97 -19.16 -15.63 -6.71
C THR A 97 -19.33 -16.96 -7.45
N GLY A 98 -18.45 -17.94 -7.25
CA GLY A 98 -18.42 -19.18 -8.02
C GLY A 98 -18.17 -18.99 -9.53
N ALA A 99 -17.83 -17.77 -9.97
CA ALA A 99 -17.58 -17.45 -11.37
C ALA A 99 -16.23 -18.01 -11.84
N GLU A 100 -16.09 -18.20 -13.15
CA GLU A 100 -14.80 -18.58 -13.74
C GLU A 100 -13.75 -17.48 -13.46
N PRO A 101 -12.56 -17.83 -12.93
CA PRO A 101 -11.53 -16.86 -12.61
C PRO A 101 -11.04 -16.14 -13.86
N ARG A 102 -11.12 -14.81 -13.85
CA ARG A 102 -10.57 -13.91 -14.88
C ARG A 102 -9.65 -12.88 -14.24
N VAL A 103 -8.72 -12.31 -15.00
CA VAL A 103 -7.72 -11.38 -14.45
C VAL A 103 -8.36 -10.17 -13.75
N ASP A 104 -9.49 -9.70 -14.26
CA ASP A 104 -10.29 -8.61 -13.69
C ASP A 104 -11.13 -9.02 -12.47
N SER A 105 -11.17 -10.32 -12.13
CA SER A 105 -11.88 -10.83 -10.95
C SER A 105 -11.14 -10.63 -9.63
N VAL A 106 -9.89 -10.15 -9.68
CA VAL A 106 -9.10 -9.80 -8.48
C VAL A 106 -8.67 -8.33 -8.51
N SER A 107 -8.75 -7.71 -7.34
CA SER A 107 -8.24 -6.36 -7.09
C SER A 107 -6.85 -6.42 -6.49
N ALA A 108 -6.06 -5.36 -6.67
CA ALA A 108 -4.80 -5.23 -5.96
C ALA A 108 -5.01 -5.21 -4.44
N MET A 109 -4.01 -5.69 -3.70
CA MET A 109 -4.08 -5.71 -2.25
C MET A 109 -4.08 -4.28 -1.69
N MET A 110 -4.94 -4.07 -0.69
CA MET A 110 -5.04 -2.81 0.05
C MET A 110 -3.70 -2.46 0.71
N GLY A 111 -3.44 -1.16 0.87
CA GLY A 111 -2.18 -0.62 1.35
C GLY A 111 -1.65 0.44 0.40
N GLY A 112 -0.46 0.23 -0.18
CA GLY A 112 0.10 1.13 -1.19
C GLY A 112 1.59 1.34 -1.03
N GLN A 113 2.02 2.60 -1.16
CA GLN A 113 3.44 2.97 -1.12
C GLN A 113 3.73 3.88 0.07
N ALA A 114 4.58 3.43 0.99
CA ALA A 114 5.08 4.26 2.09
C ALA A 114 6.35 5.00 1.64
N LEU A 115 6.36 6.33 1.78
CA LEU A 115 7.54 7.15 1.56
C LEU A 115 8.35 7.23 2.85
N LEU A 116 9.63 6.88 2.75
CA LEU A 116 10.59 6.97 3.83
C LEU A 116 11.75 7.88 3.44
N GLU A 117 12.33 8.52 4.45
CA GLU A 117 13.67 9.11 4.39
C GLU A 117 14.54 8.44 5.45
N ASP A 118 15.66 7.85 5.03
CA ASP A 118 16.41 6.90 5.87
C ASP A 118 15.43 5.81 6.39
N GLU A 119 15.27 5.66 7.72
CA GLU A 119 14.34 4.74 8.38
C GLU A 119 13.04 5.42 8.86
N HIS A 120 12.88 6.73 8.64
CA HIS A 120 11.71 7.47 9.11
C HIS A 120 10.62 7.45 8.06
N VAL A 121 9.41 7.05 8.46
CA VAL A 121 8.23 7.12 7.61
C VAL A 121 7.76 8.57 7.51
N VAL A 122 7.85 9.12 6.31
CA VAL A 122 7.48 10.50 5.98
C VAL A 122 6.01 10.58 5.59
N LEU A 123 5.55 9.63 4.77
CA LEU A 123 4.16 9.57 4.30
C LEU A 123 3.73 8.11 4.19
N LYS A 124 2.66 7.76 4.90
CA LYS A 124 2.00 6.46 4.77
C LYS A 124 1.04 6.48 3.57
N PRO A 125 0.74 5.31 2.96
CA PRO A 125 -0.50 5.17 2.21
C PRO A 125 -1.69 5.60 3.07
N ARG A 126 -2.71 6.13 2.42
CA ARG A 126 -3.93 6.65 3.02
C ARG A 126 -5.08 5.66 2.81
N CYS A 127 -6.24 5.93 3.41
CA CYS A 127 -7.40 5.04 3.35
C CYS A 127 -7.83 4.81 1.89
N CYS A 128 -8.34 3.62 1.57
CA CYS A 128 -8.71 3.23 0.20
C CYS A 128 -7.54 3.23 -0.81
N GLY A 129 -6.30 3.27 -0.33
CA GLY A 129 -5.10 3.05 -1.15
C GLY A 129 -4.85 1.56 -1.41
N ASP A 130 -4.21 1.25 -2.53
CA ASP A 130 -3.77 -0.10 -2.85
C ASP A 130 -2.42 -0.10 -3.59
N LEU A 131 -1.88 -1.29 -3.81
CA LEU A 131 -0.57 -1.45 -4.44
C LEU A 131 -0.47 -0.84 -5.87
N ARG A 132 -1.57 -0.66 -6.61
CA ARG A 132 -1.56 0.00 -7.95
C ARG A 132 -1.19 1.46 -7.86
N ASN A 133 -1.30 2.09 -6.69
CA ASN A 133 -0.99 3.50 -6.51
C ASN A 133 0.48 3.82 -6.81
N LEU A 134 1.36 2.83 -6.97
CA LEU A 134 2.70 3.03 -7.54
C LEU A 134 2.67 3.77 -8.88
N GLU A 135 1.64 3.57 -9.71
CA GLU A 135 1.48 4.27 -10.99
C GLU A 135 1.52 5.80 -10.83
N HIS A 136 0.90 6.34 -9.77
CA HIS A 136 0.91 7.79 -9.52
C HIS A 136 2.30 8.30 -9.14
N TRP A 137 3.07 7.50 -8.41
CA TRP A 137 4.47 7.82 -8.09
C TRP A 137 5.36 7.76 -9.33
N GLU A 138 5.14 6.78 -10.20
CA GLU A 138 5.85 6.68 -11.48
C GLU A 138 5.55 7.85 -12.41
N ASN A 139 4.28 8.24 -12.52
CA ASN A 139 3.87 9.39 -13.31
C ASN A 139 4.51 10.68 -12.76
N ALA A 140 4.50 10.86 -11.44
CA ALA A 140 5.18 11.98 -10.79
C ALA A 140 6.71 11.98 -11.03
N ALA A 141 7.37 10.81 -10.99
CA ALA A 141 8.80 10.68 -11.31
C ALA A 141 9.13 10.96 -12.79
N ARG A 142 8.14 10.82 -13.69
CA ARG A 142 8.20 11.21 -15.11
C ARG A 142 7.69 12.64 -15.36
N GLN A 143 7.40 13.39 -14.29
CA GLN A 143 6.86 14.76 -14.34
C GLN A 143 5.51 14.86 -15.09
N ARG A 144 4.71 13.80 -15.04
CA ARG A 144 3.34 13.74 -15.59
C ARG A 144 2.33 13.88 -14.45
N PHE A 145 1.42 14.84 -14.56
CA PHE A 145 0.42 15.13 -13.53
C PHE A 145 -0.99 14.83 -14.05
N GLU A 146 -1.30 13.54 -14.19
CA GLU A 146 -2.66 13.04 -14.48
C GLU A 146 -3.35 12.65 -13.17
N GLY A 147 -3.27 13.54 -12.16
CA GLY A 147 -3.68 13.26 -10.79
C GLY A 147 -2.63 12.48 -9.99
N PHE A 148 -2.71 12.59 -8.66
CA PHE A 148 -1.84 11.88 -7.73
C PHE A 148 -2.69 11.30 -6.60
N TRP A 149 -2.77 9.98 -6.55
CA TRP A 149 -3.64 9.26 -5.64
C TRP A 149 -2.83 8.28 -4.78
N ILE A 150 -2.97 8.39 -3.47
CA ILE A 150 -2.38 7.46 -2.49
C ILE A 150 -3.39 7.06 -1.40
N GLY A 151 -4.69 7.28 -1.65
CA GLY A 151 -5.78 7.15 -0.67
C GLY A 151 -6.36 8.49 -0.16
N HIS A 152 -7.45 8.41 0.61
CA HIS A 152 -8.09 9.52 1.33
C HIS A 152 -7.56 9.62 2.79
N PRO A 153 -7.34 10.83 3.33
CA PRO A 153 -7.38 12.12 2.64
C PRO A 153 -6.28 12.25 1.59
N GLN A 154 -6.59 12.94 0.50
CA GLN A 154 -5.68 13.09 -0.62
C GLN A 154 -4.51 14.01 -0.28
N VAL A 155 -3.37 13.80 -0.94
CA VAL A 155 -2.27 14.78 -1.00
C VAL A 155 -2.19 15.37 -2.40
N ARG A 156 -2.03 16.68 -2.48
CA ARG A 156 -1.85 17.39 -3.75
C ARG A 156 -0.39 17.34 -4.16
N ALA A 157 -0.14 16.85 -5.37
CA ALA A 157 1.17 16.86 -5.99
C ALA A 157 1.29 18.02 -6.98
N SER A 158 2.45 18.67 -7.01
CA SER A 158 2.77 19.72 -7.98
C SER A 158 4.26 19.71 -8.30
N TRP A 159 4.62 20.25 -9.46
CA TRP A 159 6.01 20.41 -9.85
C TRP A 159 6.53 21.81 -9.48
N ALA A 160 7.65 21.86 -8.76
CA ALA A 160 8.41 23.08 -8.54
C ALA A 160 9.89 22.74 -8.66
N ALA A 161 10.40 22.78 -9.90
CA ALA A 161 11.75 22.32 -10.23
C ALA A 161 12.81 22.84 -9.24
N PRO A 162 13.72 21.97 -8.75
CA PRO A 162 13.93 20.56 -9.12
C PRO A 162 13.09 19.53 -8.33
N TRP A 163 12.00 19.95 -7.67
CA TRP A 163 11.29 19.15 -6.68
C TRP A 163 9.89 18.72 -7.16
N LEU A 164 9.52 17.49 -6.80
CA LEU A 164 8.12 17.15 -6.62
C LEU A 164 7.68 17.70 -5.27
N VAL A 165 6.58 18.44 -5.24
CA VAL A 165 6.03 19.00 -4.01
C VAL A 165 4.70 18.34 -3.68
N LEU A 166 4.63 17.68 -2.54
CA LEU A 166 3.42 17.08 -1.98
C LEU A 166 2.88 17.97 -0.86
N ARG A 167 1.56 18.13 -0.78
CA ARG A 167 0.88 18.93 0.26
C ARG A 167 -0.34 18.20 0.77
N GLU A 168 -0.57 18.22 2.07
CA GLU A 168 -1.84 17.76 2.65
C GLU A 168 -3.00 18.65 2.15
N ASP A 169 -4.12 18.01 1.77
CA ASP A 169 -5.32 18.74 1.33
C ASP A 169 -6.04 19.39 2.52
N GLU A 170 -6.80 20.46 2.23
CA GLU A 170 -7.40 21.36 3.22
C GLU A 170 -8.76 20.86 3.76
N GLU A 171 -9.39 19.90 3.08
CA GLU A 171 -10.78 19.49 3.35
C GLU A 171 -11.00 18.77 4.69
N GLU A 172 -9.94 18.21 5.29
CA GLU A 172 -10.04 17.42 6.53
C GLU A 172 -9.17 17.95 7.69
N LEU A 173 -8.60 19.15 7.56
CA LEU A 173 -7.71 19.70 8.59
C LEU A 173 -8.41 20.74 9.46
N ASP A 174 -8.50 20.46 10.77
CA ASP A 174 -8.93 21.41 11.81
C ASP A 174 -8.18 22.74 11.70
N GLU A 175 -8.80 23.83 12.17
CA GLU A 175 -8.26 25.19 12.06
C GLU A 175 -6.85 25.36 12.65
N ASP A 176 -6.50 24.53 13.64
CA ASP A 176 -5.22 24.55 14.36
C ASP A 176 -4.15 23.59 13.78
N THR A 177 -4.45 22.82 12.74
CA THR A 177 -3.50 21.82 12.21
C THR A 177 -2.42 22.45 11.34
N VAL A 178 -1.15 22.14 11.64
CA VAL A 178 0.02 22.56 10.83
C VAL A 178 -0.01 21.83 9.49
N ARG A 179 0.04 22.59 8.39
CA ARG A 179 0.06 22.03 7.04
C ARG A 179 1.45 21.52 6.70
N ARG A 180 1.58 20.25 6.30
CA ARG A 180 2.85 19.72 5.82
C ARG A 180 3.00 19.85 4.31
N GLU A 181 4.17 20.31 3.91
CA GLU A 181 4.65 20.33 2.53
C GLU A 181 5.95 19.53 2.47
N TRP A 182 6.00 18.52 1.59
CA TRP A 182 7.20 17.73 1.35
C TRP A 182 7.78 18.05 -0.02
N ARG A 183 9.09 18.28 -0.09
CA ARG A 183 9.83 18.49 -1.33
C ARG A 183 10.76 17.32 -1.58
N LEU A 184 10.47 16.55 -2.63
CA LEU A 184 11.18 15.35 -3.00
C LEU A 184 12.11 15.63 -4.19
N PRO A 185 13.42 15.38 -4.09
CA PRO A 185 14.32 15.57 -5.21
C PRO A 185 14.03 14.54 -6.31
N LEU A 186 13.93 14.99 -7.56
CA LEU A 186 13.51 14.14 -8.69
C LEU A 186 14.33 12.86 -8.81
N GLN A 187 15.66 13.00 -8.77
CA GLN A 187 16.56 11.86 -8.97
C GLN A 187 16.37 10.80 -7.88
N ALA A 188 16.20 11.22 -6.62
CA ALA A 188 15.97 10.31 -5.51
C ALA A 188 14.60 9.63 -5.63
N LEU A 189 13.57 10.39 -6.02
CA LEU A 189 12.23 9.85 -6.28
C LEU A 189 12.27 8.80 -7.40
N THR A 190 12.94 9.07 -8.53
CA THR A 190 13.04 8.13 -9.65
C THR A 190 13.69 6.81 -9.20
N LEU A 191 14.76 6.87 -8.41
CA LEU A 191 15.42 5.67 -7.89
C LEU A 191 14.52 4.90 -6.91
N ALA A 192 13.83 5.62 -6.01
CA ALA A 192 12.90 5.02 -5.06
C ALA A 192 11.75 4.30 -5.75
N VAL A 193 11.19 4.91 -6.81
CA VAL A 193 10.12 4.32 -7.64
C VAL A 193 10.59 3.06 -8.36
N LEU A 194 11.78 3.08 -8.95
CA LEU A 194 12.35 1.89 -9.62
C LEU A 194 12.55 0.74 -8.63
N ALA A 195 13.02 1.04 -7.41
CA ALA A 195 13.16 0.04 -6.36
C ALA A 195 11.81 -0.52 -5.91
N ALA A 196 10.79 0.33 -5.73
CA ALA A 196 9.44 -0.09 -5.36
C ALA A 196 8.80 -1.00 -6.42
N ARG A 197 8.96 -0.68 -7.71
CA ARG A 197 8.50 -1.53 -8.81
C ARG A 197 9.14 -2.91 -8.76
N LYS A 198 10.46 -2.95 -8.62
CA LYS A 198 11.19 -4.23 -8.51
C LYS A 198 10.70 -5.06 -7.33
N GLU A 199 10.49 -4.43 -6.17
CA GLU A 199 9.97 -5.11 -4.98
C GLU A 199 8.54 -5.64 -5.19
N GLN A 200 7.65 -4.91 -5.89
CA GLN A 200 6.33 -5.42 -6.24
C GLN A 200 6.40 -6.61 -7.21
N GLU A 201 7.31 -6.60 -8.18
CA GLU A 201 7.55 -7.73 -9.09
C GLU A 201 8.05 -8.96 -8.33
N ASP A 202 9.00 -8.77 -7.41
CA ASP A 202 9.52 -9.84 -6.56
C ASP A 202 8.45 -10.34 -5.58
N PHE A 203 7.58 -9.47 -5.06
CA PHE A 203 6.39 -9.84 -4.29
C PHE A 203 5.41 -10.67 -5.11
N ALA A 204 5.06 -10.24 -6.32
CA ALA A 204 4.20 -11.01 -7.22
C ALA A 204 4.76 -12.43 -7.44
N ARG A 205 6.06 -12.56 -7.73
CA ARG A 205 6.70 -13.87 -7.92
C ARG A 205 6.63 -14.76 -6.69
N ARG A 206 6.69 -14.20 -5.48
CA ARG A 206 6.50 -14.97 -4.22
C ARG A 206 5.08 -15.52 -4.08
N LEU A 207 4.06 -14.87 -4.66
CA LEU A 207 2.67 -15.34 -4.62
C LEU A 207 2.39 -16.50 -5.59
N VAL A 208 3.11 -16.58 -6.71
CA VAL A 208 2.85 -17.54 -7.79
C VAL A 208 2.76 -19.00 -7.30
N PRO A 209 3.71 -19.54 -6.51
CA PRO A 209 3.65 -20.94 -6.07
C PRO A 209 2.37 -21.31 -5.33
N PHE A 210 1.82 -20.37 -4.54
CA PHE A 210 0.59 -20.59 -3.78
C PHE A 210 -0.66 -20.46 -4.65
N LEU A 211 -0.63 -19.58 -5.65
CA LEU A 211 -1.72 -19.47 -6.62
C LEU A 211 -1.78 -20.69 -7.55
N LEU A 212 -0.63 -21.30 -7.87
CA LEU A 212 -0.54 -22.55 -8.64
C LEU A 212 -1.17 -23.75 -7.91
N GLU A 213 -1.35 -23.68 -6.58
CA GLU A 213 -2.07 -24.71 -5.81
C GLU A 213 -3.56 -24.79 -6.24
N ARG A 214 -4.10 -23.73 -6.86
CA ARG A 214 -5.53 -23.59 -7.15
C ARG A 214 -5.87 -23.19 -8.59
N PHE A 215 -4.97 -22.52 -9.30
CA PHE A 215 -5.23 -21.97 -10.63
C PHE A 215 -4.24 -22.48 -11.69
N PRO A 216 -4.66 -22.58 -12.96
CA PRO A 216 -3.74 -22.85 -14.07
C PRO A 216 -2.60 -21.81 -14.14
N PRO A 217 -1.42 -22.16 -14.68
CA PRO A 217 -0.25 -21.29 -14.68
C PRO A 217 -0.50 -19.86 -15.18
N ALA A 218 -1.14 -19.71 -16.35
CA ALA A 218 -1.42 -18.38 -16.89
C ALA A 218 -2.26 -17.52 -15.92
N VAL A 219 -3.31 -18.09 -15.33
CA VAL A 219 -4.18 -17.39 -14.37
C VAL A 219 -3.43 -17.08 -13.09
N ALA A 220 -2.65 -18.02 -12.55
CA ALA A 220 -1.87 -17.82 -11.33
C ALA A 220 -0.85 -16.68 -11.49
N HIS A 221 -0.17 -16.61 -12.63
CA HIS A 221 0.76 -15.52 -12.94
C HIS A 221 0.03 -14.18 -13.04
N SER A 222 -1.04 -14.09 -13.83
CA SER A 222 -1.82 -12.85 -13.95
C SER A 222 -2.37 -12.38 -12.60
N PHE A 223 -2.89 -13.30 -11.78
CA PHE A 223 -3.40 -12.99 -10.45
C PHE A 223 -2.31 -12.45 -9.55
N ALA A 224 -1.13 -13.07 -9.55
CA ALA A 224 -0.01 -12.64 -8.73
C ALA A 224 0.40 -11.19 -9.04
N PHE A 225 0.52 -10.84 -10.32
CA PHE A 225 0.88 -9.49 -10.74
C PHE A 225 -0.23 -8.49 -10.44
N ARG A 226 -1.49 -8.85 -10.69
CA ARG A 226 -2.65 -8.00 -10.42
C ARG A 226 -2.80 -7.71 -8.93
N LEU A 227 -2.68 -8.73 -8.08
CA LEU A 227 -2.71 -8.61 -6.62
C LEU A 227 -1.57 -7.71 -6.10
N ALA A 228 -0.39 -7.80 -6.71
CA ALA A 228 0.76 -6.96 -6.39
C ALA A 228 0.67 -5.52 -6.96
N GLY A 229 -0.45 -5.15 -7.59
CA GLY A 229 -0.67 -3.81 -8.13
C GLY A 229 0.01 -3.52 -9.46
N LEU A 230 0.45 -4.55 -10.18
CA LEU A 230 1.13 -4.42 -11.46
C LEU A 230 0.11 -4.58 -12.60
N ALA A 231 0.24 -3.76 -13.63
CA ALA A 231 -0.35 -4.08 -14.93
C ALA A 231 0.31 -5.37 -15.45
N GLU A 232 -0.42 -6.14 -16.25
CA GLU A 232 0.20 -7.22 -17.01
C GLU A 232 1.24 -6.59 -17.94
N SER A 233 2.52 -6.69 -17.59
CA SER A 233 3.56 -6.55 -18.61
C SER A 233 3.34 -7.72 -19.56
N GLU A 234 3.26 -7.48 -20.87
CA GLU A 234 3.28 -8.53 -21.89
C GLU A 234 4.31 -9.58 -21.48
N VAL A 235 3.84 -10.74 -21.01
CA VAL A 235 4.71 -11.80 -20.54
C VAL A 235 5.50 -12.25 -21.76
N PRO A 236 6.84 -12.05 -21.82
CA PRO A 236 7.59 -12.52 -22.96
C PRO A 236 7.58 -14.05 -22.90
N GLY A 237 6.89 -14.72 -23.83
CA GLY A 237 7.03 -16.16 -24.02
C GLY A 237 5.75 -17.00 -24.10
N TYR A 238 4.56 -16.41 -24.17
CA TYR A 238 3.34 -17.16 -24.50
C TYR A 238 2.52 -16.42 -25.56
N SER A 239 2.99 -16.48 -26.81
CA SER A 239 2.22 -16.23 -28.02
C SER A 239 2.45 -17.35 -29.03
#